data_AF-A0A523UDF1-F1
#
_entry.id   AF-A0A523UDF1-F1
#
_cell.length_a   1.000
_cell.length_b   1.000
_cell.length_c   1.000
_cell.angle_alpha   90.00
_cell.angle_beta   90.00
_cell.angle_gamma   90.00
#
_symmetry.space_group_name_H-M   'P 1'
#
loop_
_entity.id
_entity.type
_entity.pdbx_description
1 polymer ?
#
loop_
_entity_poly.entity_id
_entity_poly.type
_entity_poly.pdbx_seq_one_letter_code
_entity_poly.pdbx_strand_id
1 'polypeptide(L)'
;MAGPSSDVSEPGMTTHRVEALADGIFAIAMTLLVLTLALPEAAKGPTEFHSLLFGQLDKFFCYGLSFVLLAIFWVRHHQQFHFIKRTDGKHLWINIFFLMFVALIPFSTSLVGDYSWELLAEVFFASNMFMLSMLLLCSWAYATNHHRLVDPSLDARRIALAKRGMPLPCL
;
A
#
# COMPACT_ATOMS: atom_id res chain seq x y z
N MET A 1 17.79 -40.72 30.04
CA MET A 1 17.42 -40.76 28.61
C MET A 1 16.48 -39.60 28.33
N ALA A 2 17.03 -38.45 27.90
CA ALA A 2 16.22 -37.32 27.46
C ALA A 2 16.04 -37.43 25.94
N GLY A 3 14.81 -37.60 25.48
CA GLY A 3 14.51 -37.57 24.05
C GLY A 3 14.61 -36.13 23.53
N PRO A 4 15.17 -35.88 22.35
CA PRO A 4 15.08 -34.56 21.74
C PRO A 4 13.64 -34.34 21.30
N SER A 5 12.99 -33.34 21.91
CA SER A 5 11.78 -32.74 21.38
C SER A 5 12.13 -32.07 20.06
N SER A 6 11.94 -32.79 18.96
CA SER A 6 11.95 -32.20 17.62
C SER A 6 10.75 -31.27 17.53
N ASP A 7 10.96 -30.00 17.84
CA ASP A 7 10.10 -28.89 17.44
C ASP A 7 10.08 -28.90 15.91
N VAL A 8 9.09 -29.59 15.34
CA VAL A 8 8.82 -29.53 13.92
C VAL A 8 8.22 -28.15 13.69
N SER A 9 9.09 -27.18 13.48
CA SER A 9 8.74 -25.90 12.88
C SER A 9 8.06 -26.22 11.55
N GLU A 10 6.73 -26.21 11.51
CA GLU A 10 5.96 -26.15 10.26
C GLU A 10 6.70 -25.19 9.30
N PRO A 11 6.95 -25.56 8.04
CA PRO A 11 7.62 -24.69 7.07
C PRO A 11 6.66 -23.58 6.64
N GLY A 12 6.30 -22.72 7.60
CA GLY A 12 5.49 -21.54 7.42
C GLY A 12 6.32 -20.42 6.82
N MET A 13 5.69 -19.62 5.95
CA MET A 13 6.29 -18.41 5.43
C MET A 13 6.62 -17.45 6.59
N THR A 14 7.85 -16.93 6.64
CA THR A 14 8.23 -15.95 7.66
C THR A 14 7.62 -14.60 7.34
N THR A 15 7.25 -13.82 8.37
CA THR A 15 6.73 -12.46 8.22
C THR A 15 7.69 -11.58 7.41
N HIS A 16 8.99 -11.73 7.65
CA HIS A 16 10.04 -11.03 6.92
C HIS A 16 9.99 -11.24 5.39
N ARG A 17 9.61 -12.44 4.91
CA ARG A 17 9.47 -12.68 3.46
C ARG A 17 8.26 -11.96 2.88
N VAL A 18 7.19 -11.84 3.66
CA VAL A 18 5.98 -11.08 3.28
C VAL A 18 6.29 -9.58 3.22
N GLU A 19 7.04 -9.07 4.21
CA GLU A 19 7.51 -7.68 4.24
C GLU A 19 8.42 -7.37 3.06
N ALA A 20 9.41 -8.22 2.78
CA ALA A 20 10.31 -8.03 1.65
C ALA A 20 9.58 -8.02 0.29
N LEU A 21 8.54 -8.86 0.12
CA LEU A 21 7.70 -8.83 -1.08
C LEU A 21 6.91 -7.52 -1.16
N ALA A 22 6.34 -7.06 -0.04
CA ALA A 22 5.62 -5.80 0.02
C ALA A 22 6.54 -4.62 -0.34
N ASP A 23 7.71 -4.52 0.27
CA ASP A 23 8.70 -3.47 0.01
C ASP A 23 9.08 -3.41 -1.48
N GLY A 24 9.31 -4.57 -2.10
CA GLY A 24 9.59 -4.66 -3.54
C GLY A 24 8.44 -4.11 -4.40
N ILE A 25 7.20 -4.50 -4.08
CA ILE A 25 6.02 -4.06 -4.84
C ILE A 25 5.74 -2.57 -4.63
N PHE A 26 5.87 -2.05 -3.41
CA PHE A 26 5.72 -0.62 -3.12
C PHE A 26 6.79 0.21 -3.84
N ALA A 27 8.06 -0.21 -3.81
CA ALA A 27 9.14 0.48 -4.52
C ALA A 27 8.89 0.52 -6.03
N ILE A 28 8.44 -0.59 -6.63
CA ILE A 28 8.10 -0.64 -8.06
C ILE A 28 6.88 0.27 -8.35
N ALA A 29 5.80 0.18 -7.58
CA ALA A 29 4.61 1.01 -7.80
C ALA A 29 4.92 2.52 -7.68
N MET A 30 5.69 2.93 -6.67
CA MET A 30 6.09 4.32 -6.48
C MET A 30 6.97 4.84 -7.63
N THR A 31 7.88 4.01 -8.14
CA THR A 31 8.75 4.41 -9.26
C THR A 31 7.99 4.43 -10.59
N LEU A 32 7.05 3.51 -10.82
CA LEU A 32 6.22 3.50 -12.02
C LEU A 32 5.29 4.72 -12.12
N LEU A 33 4.94 5.37 -11.01
CA LEU A 33 4.15 6.60 -11.04
C LEU A 33 4.79 7.69 -11.90
N VAL A 34 6.13 7.76 -11.98
CA VAL A 34 6.78 8.78 -12.81
C VAL A 34 6.45 8.64 -14.29
N LEU A 35 6.13 7.42 -14.74
CA LEU A 35 5.77 7.15 -16.13
C LEU A 35 4.40 7.72 -16.50
N THR A 36 3.56 8.07 -15.53
CA THR A 36 2.26 8.71 -15.80
C THR A 36 2.41 10.19 -16.17
N LEU A 37 3.62 10.77 -16.04
CA LEU A 37 3.95 12.15 -16.40
C LEU A 37 4.45 12.29 -17.86
N ALA A 38 4.17 11.30 -18.73
CA ALA A 38 4.63 11.32 -20.11
C ALA A 38 4.14 12.57 -20.87
N LEU A 39 5.07 13.30 -21.49
CA LEU A 39 4.77 14.46 -22.31
C LEU A 39 4.21 14.04 -23.68
N PRO A 40 3.23 14.77 -24.24
CA PRO A 40 2.75 14.53 -25.60
C PRO A 40 3.89 14.70 -26.63
N GLU A 41 4.05 13.75 -27.56
CA GLU A 41 5.11 13.77 -28.60
C GLU A 41 5.04 15.00 -29.54
N ALA A 42 3.89 15.70 -29.57
CA ALA A 42 3.65 16.86 -30.42
C ALA A 42 4.39 18.15 -29.97
N ALA A 43 4.97 18.16 -28.77
CA ALA A 43 5.63 19.30 -28.16
C ALA A 43 7.11 19.45 -28.60
N LYS A 44 7.38 19.87 -29.84
CA LYS A 44 8.76 20.10 -30.34
C LYS A 44 9.06 21.53 -30.79
N GLY A 45 8.26 22.51 -30.35
CA GLY A 45 8.46 23.95 -30.61
C GLY A 45 8.95 24.74 -29.37
N PRO A 46 9.92 25.67 -29.50
CA PRO A 46 10.45 26.45 -28.36
C PRO A 46 9.42 27.35 -27.66
N THR A 47 8.42 27.83 -28.39
CA THR A 47 7.41 28.80 -27.92
C THR A 47 6.28 28.18 -27.10
N GLU A 48 6.18 26.84 -27.04
CA GLU A 48 5.08 26.13 -26.37
C GLU A 48 5.49 25.41 -25.08
N PHE A 49 6.78 25.42 -24.71
CA PHE A 49 7.28 24.67 -23.55
C PHE A 49 6.63 25.10 -22.22
N HIS A 50 6.50 26.41 -22.00
CA HIS A 50 5.90 26.93 -20.77
C HIS A 50 4.39 26.64 -20.69
N SER A 51 3.64 26.82 -21.79
CA SER A 51 2.21 26.52 -21.83
C SER A 51 1.93 25.02 -21.65
N LEU A 52 2.78 24.15 -22.21
CA LEU A 52 2.73 22.71 -21.99
C LEU A 52 3.00 22.32 -20.54
N LEU A 53 3.99 22.96 -19.88
CA LEU A 53 4.32 22.66 -18.49
C LEU A 53 3.19 23.08 -17.54
N PHE A 54 2.63 24.28 -17.71
CA PHE A 54 1.49 24.74 -16.91
C PHE A 54 0.22 23.93 -17.19
N GLY A 55 0.03 23.46 -18.42
CA GLY A 55 -1.08 22.57 -18.78
C GLY A 55 -1.01 21.17 -18.17
N GLN A 56 0.11 20.80 -17.53
CA GLN A 56 0.30 19.48 -16.89
C GLN A 56 0.35 19.53 -15.36
N LEU A 57 0.10 20.69 -14.74
CA LEU A 57 0.11 20.81 -13.29
C LEU A 57 -0.82 19.80 -12.60
N ASP A 58 -1.99 19.52 -13.18
CA ASP A 58 -2.93 18.53 -12.65
C ASP A 58 -2.34 17.12 -12.64
N LYS A 59 -1.55 16.75 -13.67
CA LYS A 59 -0.84 15.47 -13.73
C LYS A 59 0.26 15.38 -12.69
N PHE A 60 1.04 16.46 -12.51
CA PHE A 60 2.03 16.53 -11.44
C PHE A 60 1.40 16.42 -10.05
N PHE A 61 0.25 17.05 -9.85
CA PHE A 61 -0.51 16.94 -8.60
C PHE A 61 -1.00 15.52 -8.36
N CYS A 62 -1.64 14.87 -9.35
CA CYS A 62 -2.09 13.48 -9.24
C CYS A 62 -0.93 12.53 -8.95
N TYR A 63 0.19 12.69 -9.66
CA TYR A 63 1.43 11.94 -9.41
C TYR A 63 1.90 12.11 -7.95
N GLY A 64 2.09 13.35 -7.51
CA GLY A 64 2.62 13.65 -6.18
C GLY A 64 1.70 13.15 -5.07
N LEU A 65 0.39 13.33 -5.24
CA LEU A 65 -0.62 12.84 -4.31
C LEU A 65 -0.58 11.31 -4.22
N SER A 66 -0.58 10.60 -5.35
CA SER A 66 -0.51 9.13 -5.36
C SER A 66 0.78 8.58 -4.76
N PHE A 67 1.91 9.26 -4.98
CA PHE A 67 3.19 8.89 -4.36
C PHE A 67 3.11 8.99 -2.83
N VAL A 68 2.60 10.12 -2.32
CA VAL A 68 2.41 10.35 -0.87
C VAL A 68 1.44 9.33 -0.29
N LEU A 69 0.33 9.03 -0.97
CA LEU A 69 -0.63 8.02 -0.53
C LEU A 69 -0.01 6.62 -0.45
N LEU A 70 0.74 6.19 -1.47
CA LEU A 70 1.50 4.94 -1.42
C LEU A 70 2.48 4.91 -0.25
N ALA A 71 3.19 6.02 0.00
CA ALA A 71 4.14 6.11 1.11
C ALA A 71 3.43 5.96 2.46
N ILE A 72 2.25 6.58 2.62
CA ILE A 72 1.41 6.40 3.82
C ILE A 72 1.00 4.93 3.96
N PHE A 73 0.48 4.30 2.91
CA PHE A 73 0.11 2.88 2.95
C PHE A 73 1.28 1.97 3.30
N TRP A 74 2.46 2.23 2.74
CA TRP A 74 3.69 1.50 3.05
C TRP A 74 4.08 1.65 4.53
N VAL A 75 4.12 2.88 5.06
CA VAL A 75 4.42 3.13 6.48
C VAL A 75 3.43 2.39 7.38
N ARG A 76 2.13 2.43 7.04
CA ARG A 76 1.10 1.73 7.82
C ARG A 76 1.25 0.23 7.77
N HIS A 77 1.53 -0.34 6.60
CA HIS A 77 1.80 -1.75 6.43
C HIS A 77 3.00 -2.18 7.29
N HIS A 78 4.12 -1.45 7.20
CA HIS A 78 5.31 -1.70 8.00
C HIS A 78 5.02 -1.63 9.51
N GLN A 79 4.26 -0.62 9.95
CA GLN A 79 3.81 -0.51 11.35
C GLN A 79 2.95 -1.70 11.79
N GLN A 80 2.09 -2.25 10.94
CA GLN A 80 1.34 -3.46 11.28
C GLN A 80 2.26 -4.66 11.45
N PHE A 81 3.18 -4.88 10.51
CA PHE A 81 4.10 -6.02 10.53
C PHE A 81 5.11 -5.98 11.69
N HIS A 82 5.46 -4.80 12.20
CA HIS A 82 6.22 -4.66 13.44
C HIS A 82 5.57 -5.41 14.63
N PHE A 83 4.23 -5.41 14.69
CA PHE A 83 3.44 -6.04 15.74
C PHE A 83 3.02 -7.48 15.42
N ILE A 84 3.00 -7.87 14.15
CA ILE A 84 2.62 -9.21 13.69
C ILE A 84 3.86 -10.13 13.77
N LYS A 85 3.82 -11.11 14.68
CA LYS A 85 4.96 -12.03 14.91
C LYS A 85 4.90 -13.31 14.08
N ARG A 86 3.71 -13.67 13.57
CA ARG A 86 3.48 -14.89 12.78
C ARG A 86 2.46 -14.60 11.68
N THR A 87 2.56 -15.29 10.55
CA THR A 87 1.55 -15.25 9.49
C THR A 87 0.98 -16.64 9.26
N ASP A 88 -0.30 -16.70 8.88
CA ASP A 88 -0.95 -17.91 8.39
C ASP A 88 -1.35 -17.74 6.91
N GLY A 89 -1.83 -18.82 6.28
CA GLY A 89 -2.17 -18.79 4.85
C GLY A 89 -3.30 -17.79 4.51
N LYS A 90 -4.24 -17.54 5.42
CA LYS A 90 -5.33 -16.59 5.18
C LYS A 90 -4.82 -15.15 5.24
N HIS A 91 -3.98 -14.83 6.23
CA HIS A 91 -3.34 -13.52 6.34
C HIS A 91 -2.47 -13.22 5.12
N LEU A 92 -1.74 -14.22 4.64
CA LEU A 92 -0.95 -14.11 3.40
C LEU A 92 -1.81 -13.72 2.20
N TRP A 93 -2.96 -14.37 1.98
CA TRP A 93 -3.85 -14.04 0.87
C TRP A 93 -4.41 -12.62 0.99
N ILE A 94 -4.78 -12.16 2.18
CA ILE A 94 -5.18 -10.75 2.41
C ILE A 94 -4.06 -9.81 1.97
N ASN A 95 -2.82 -10.11 2.33
CA ASN A 95 -1.66 -9.32 1.93
C ASN A 95 -1.41 -9.36 0.40
N ILE A 96 -1.56 -10.51 -0.24
CA ILE A 96 -1.45 -10.63 -1.71
C ILE A 96 -2.50 -9.76 -2.41
N PHE A 97 -3.76 -9.81 -1.98
CA PHE A 97 -4.80 -8.94 -2.53
C PHE A 97 -4.49 -7.46 -2.29
N PHE A 98 -4.01 -7.10 -1.10
CA PHE A 98 -3.58 -5.73 -0.81
C PHE A 98 -2.49 -5.26 -1.80
N LEU A 99 -1.45 -6.08 -2.01
CA LEU A 99 -0.34 -5.77 -2.92
C LEU A 99 -0.77 -5.70 -4.39
N MET A 100 -1.78 -6.47 -4.79
CA MET A 100 -2.39 -6.35 -6.12
C MET A 100 -2.98 -4.95 -6.35
N PHE A 101 -3.71 -4.40 -5.37
CA PHE A 101 -4.25 -3.04 -5.48
C PHE A 101 -3.16 -1.96 -5.37
N VAL A 102 -2.07 -2.22 -4.62
CA VAL A 102 -0.89 -1.33 -4.60
C VAL A 102 -0.28 -1.23 -5.99
N ALA A 103 -0.10 -2.37 -6.68
CA ALA A 103 0.42 -2.41 -8.04
C ALA A 103 -0.52 -1.76 -9.07
N LEU A 104 -1.82 -1.61 -8.76
CA LEU A 104 -2.81 -0.97 -9.62
C LEU A 104 -2.81 0.57 -9.50
N ILE A 105 -2.17 1.13 -8.46
CA ILE A 105 -2.16 2.59 -8.22
C ILE A 105 -1.63 3.39 -9.42
N PRO A 106 -0.49 3.04 -10.04
CA PRO A 106 0.03 3.82 -11.17
C PRO A 106 -0.97 3.94 -12.32
N PHE A 107 -1.64 2.83 -12.66
CA PHE A 107 -2.68 2.82 -13.68
C PHE A 107 -3.87 3.72 -13.30
N SER A 108 -4.43 3.54 -12.10
CA SER A 108 -5.56 4.36 -11.66
C SER A 108 -5.23 5.85 -11.55
N THR A 109 -3.96 6.18 -11.24
CA THR A 109 -3.47 7.56 -11.19
C THR A 109 -3.38 8.18 -12.58
N SER A 110 -2.85 7.43 -13.56
CA SER A 110 -2.85 7.88 -14.96
C SER A 110 -4.27 8.13 -15.45
N LEU A 111 -5.22 7.25 -15.10
CA LEU A 111 -6.61 7.39 -15.53
C LEU A 111 -7.23 8.70 -15.05
N VAL A 112 -7.06 9.07 -13.78
CA VAL A 112 -7.55 10.36 -13.25
C VAL A 112 -6.75 11.55 -13.78
N GLY A 113 -5.44 11.39 -14.00
CA GLY A 113 -4.60 12.44 -14.57
C GLY A 113 -4.88 12.74 -16.04
N ASP A 114 -5.28 11.73 -16.82
CA ASP A 114 -5.58 11.85 -18.26
C ASP A 114 -7.04 12.18 -18.54
N TYR A 115 -7.96 11.73 -17.68
CA TYR A 115 -9.41 11.86 -17.84
C TYR A 115 -10.05 12.51 -16.61
N SER A 116 -9.46 13.62 -16.13
CA SER A 116 -9.92 14.30 -14.90
C SER A 116 -11.37 14.81 -14.96
N TRP A 117 -11.93 14.94 -16.16
CA TRP A 117 -13.33 15.31 -16.39
C TRP A 117 -14.29 14.10 -16.42
N GLU A 118 -13.78 12.87 -16.49
CA GLU A 118 -14.60 11.66 -16.55
C GLU A 118 -14.87 11.10 -15.15
N LEU A 119 -16.15 11.08 -14.76
CA LEU A 119 -16.57 10.52 -13.47
C LEU A 119 -16.11 9.06 -13.27
N LEU A 120 -16.05 8.28 -14.35
CA LEU A 120 -15.65 6.88 -14.27
C LEU A 120 -14.17 6.73 -13.86
N ALA A 121 -13.30 7.64 -14.28
CA ALA A 121 -11.89 7.66 -13.90
C ALA A 121 -11.74 7.92 -12.41
N GLU A 122 -12.44 8.94 -11.89
CA GLU A 122 -12.45 9.29 -10.47
C GLU A 122 -13.01 8.14 -9.62
N VAL A 123 -14.14 7.56 -10.00
CA VAL A 123 -14.75 6.41 -9.30
C VAL A 123 -13.81 5.21 -9.28
N PHE A 124 -13.09 4.94 -10.37
CA PHE A 124 -12.13 3.84 -10.42
C PHE A 124 -10.98 4.05 -9.43
N PHE A 125 -10.39 5.25 -9.42
CA PHE A 125 -9.33 5.59 -8.47
C PHE A 125 -9.81 5.56 -7.01
N ALA A 126 -10.97 6.15 -6.72
CA ALA A 126 -11.57 6.13 -5.40
C ALA A 126 -11.87 4.70 -4.92
N SER A 127 -12.37 3.84 -5.81
CA SER A 127 -12.61 2.42 -5.52
C SER A 127 -11.31 1.68 -5.21
N ASN A 128 -10.24 1.95 -5.96
CA ASN A 128 -8.92 1.38 -5.71
C ASN A 128 -8.39 1.79 -4.31
N MET A 129 -8.47 3.09 -3.98
CA MET A 129 -8.09 3.62 -2.65
C MET A 129 -8.92 3.03 -1.51
N PHE A 130 -10.23 2.86 -1.75
CA PHE A 130 -11.14 2.24 -0.80
C PHE A 130 -10.74 0.78 -0.55
N MET A 131 -10.44 0.01 -1.60
CA MET A 131 -10.02 -1.39 -1.47
C MET A 131 -8.70 -1.53 -0.73
N LEU A 132 -7.71 -0.65 -0.97
CA LEU A 132 -6.47 -0.62 -0.18
C LEU A 132 -6.73 -0.38 1.30
N SER A 133 -7.54 0.63 1.60
CA SER A 133 -7.90 0.98 2.99
C SER A 133 -8.63 -0.17 3.68
N MET A 134 -9.58 -0.78 2.98
CA MET A 134 -10.35 -1.91 3.48
C MET A 134 -9.46 -3.13 3.74
N LEU A 135 -8.59 -3.50 2.80
CA LEU A 135 -7.71 -4.67 2.93
C LEU A 135 -6.66 -4.47 4.01
N LEU A 136 -6.10 -3.26 4.15
CA LEU A 136 -5.20 -2.91 5.24
C LEU A 136 -5.90 -3.02 6.61
N LEU A 137 -7.16 -2.59 6.69
CA LEU A 137 -7.97 -2.72 7.91
C LEU A 137 -8.32 -4.20 8.18
N CYS A 138 -8.69 -4.96 7.16
CA CYS A 138 -8.97 -6.40 7.26
C CYS A 138 -7.73 -7.17 7.73
N SER A 139 -6.55 -6.82 7.22
CA SER A 139 -5.26 -7.36 7.65
C SER A 139 -5.07 -7.17 9.16
N TRP A 140 -5.22 -5.94 9.65
CA TRP A 140 -5.11 -5.63 11.07
C TRP A 140 -6.19 -6.28 11.93
N ALA A 141 -7.44 -6.23 11.48
CA ALA A 141 -8.56 -6.84 12.19
C ALA A 141 -8.38 -8.36 12.31
N TYR A 142 -7.91 -9.02 11.25
CA TYR A 142 -7.61 -10.45 11.26
C TYR A 142 -6.47 -10.78 12.22
N ALA A 143 -5.36 -10.02 12.17
CA ALA A 143 -4.19 -10.26 12.99
C ALA A 143 -4.48 -10.04 14.49
N THR A 144 -5.26 -9.01 14.83
CA THR A 144 -5.61 -8.65 16.21
C THR A 144 -6.79 -9.43 16.77
N ASN A 145 -7.60 -10.08 15.94
CA ASN A 145 -8.72 -10.90 16.40
C ASN A 145 -8.19 -12.04 17.28
N HIS A 146 -8.61 -12.08 18.55
CA HIS A 146 -8.13 -13.02 19.57
C HIS A 146 -6.60 -13.05 19.80
N HIS A 147 -5.86 -11.96 19.51
CA HIS A 147 -4.38 -11.94 19.57
C HIS A 147 -3.72 -13.03 18.73
N ARG A 148 -4.38 -13.43 17.64
CA ARG A 148 -4.02 -14.65 16.89
C ARG A 148 -2.63 -14.59 16.27
N LEU A 149 -2.18 -13.41 15.84
CA LEU A 149 -0.90 -13.23 15.13
C LEU A 149 0.00 -12.14 15.73
N VAL A 150 -0.48 -11.49 16.78
CA VAL A 150 0.04 -10.23 17.30
C VAL A 150 0.67 -10.46 18.68
N ASP A 151 1.70 -9.68 19.02
CA ASP A 151 2.39 -9.78 20.31
C ASP A 151 1.39 -9.68 21.50
N PRO A 152 1.39 -10.62 22.47
CA PRO A 152 0.48 -10.60 23.62
C PRO A 152 0.58 -9.36 24.49
N SER A 153 1.69 -8.60 24.40
CA SER A 153 1.94 -7.38 25.16
C SER A 153 1.23 -6.13 24.60
N LEU A 154 0.47 -6.25 23.52
CA LEU A 154 -0.21 -5.11 22.90
C LEU A 154 -1.46 -4.66 23.66
N ASP A 155 -1.37 -3.45 24.23
CA ASP A 155 -2.49 -2.75 24.84
C ASP A 155 -3.71 -2.65 23.91
N ALA A 156 -4.89 -3.01 24.42
CA ALA A 156 -6.17 -2.88 23.71
C ALA A 156 -6.44 -1.46 23.19
N ARG A 157 -5.88 -0.43 23.85
CA ARG A 157 -5.94 0.97 23.42
C ARG A 157 -5.20 1.21 22.10
N ARG A 158 -4.06 0.57 21.86
CA ARG A 158 -3.29 0.68 20.60
C ARG A 158 -4.00 -0.03 19.45
N ILE A 159 -4.63 -1.18 19.74
CA ILE A 159 -5.47 -1.90 18.77
C ILE A 159 -6.66 -1.04 18.33
N ALA A 160 -7.32 -0.34 19.27
CA ALA A 160 -8.43 0.57 18.98
C ALA A 160 -7.99 1.83 18.21
N LEU A 161 -6.82 2.39 18.52
CA LEU A 161 -6.26 3.54 17.81
C LEU A 161 -5.87 3.20 16.37
N ALA A 162 -5.25 2.03 16.15
CA ALA A 162 -4.92 1.54 14.82
C ALA A 162 -6.17 1.29 13.95
N LYS A 163 -7.28 0.79 14.54
CA LYS A 163 -8.57 0.67 13.84
C LYS A 163 -9.19 2.01 13.42
N ARG A 164 -8.83 3.11 14.08
CA ARG A 164 -9.32 4.47 13.75
C ARG A 164 -8.51 5.17 12.67
N GLY A 165 -7.51 4.52 12.07
CA GLY A 165 -6.66 5.13 11.04
C GLY A 165 -5.76 6.26 11.56
N MET A 166 -5.68 6.45 12.89
CA MET A 166 -4.85 7.49 13.49
C MET A 166 -3.38 7.04 13.45
N PRO A 167 -2.43 7.88 13.01
CA PRO A 167 -1.01 7.54 13.06
C PRO A 167 -0.67 7.19 14.51
N LEU A 168 -0.17 5.98 14.72
CA LEU A 168 0.34 5.62 16.03
C LEU A 168 1.52 6.57 16.28
N PRO A 169 1.49 7.40 17.34
CA PRO A 169 2.62 8.25 17.65
C PRO A 169 3.83 7.33 17.77
N CYS A 170 4.83 7.59 16.93
CA CYS A 170 6.13 6.96 17.06
C CYS A 170 6.61 7.23 18.50
N LEU A 171 7.04 6.16 19.17
CA LEU A 171 7.71 6.22 20.47
C LEU A 171 8.90 7.19 20.40
#